data_AF-A0A7W1NT43-F1
#
_entry.id   AF-A0A7W1NT43-F1
#
_cell.length_a   1.000
_cell.length_b   1.000
_cell.length_c   1.000
_cell.angle_alpha   90.00
_cell.angle_beta   90.00
_cell.angle_gamma   90.00
#
_symmetry.space_group_name_H-M   'P 1'
#
loop_
_entity.id
_entity.type
_entity.pdbx_description
1 polymer ?
#
loop_
_entity_poly.entity_id
_entity_poly.type
_entity_poly.pdbx_seq_one_letter_code
_entity_poly.pdbx_strand_id
1 'polypeptide(L)'
;PSPAPLTQRQLAALVYKEAGQPLKIRAGGRLILSVMGLFNPNVREIVEMLYEFEKPFVLDSSKFEKAFGMKATSIEQAVRETVAYFKAHPKSEIKVA
;
A
#
# COMPACT_ATOMS: atom_id res chain seq x y z
N PRO A 1 -3.84 -9.68 14.01
CA PRO A 1 -4.29 -10.57 12.91
C PRO A 1 -3.99 -9.93 11.54
N SER A 2 -3.76 -10.75 10.50
CA SER A 2 -3.46 -10.30 9.13
C SER A 2 -4.61 -10.70 8.20
N PRO A 3 -5.10 -9.80 7.32
CA PRO A 3 -6.13 -10.15 6.33
C PRO A 3 -5.54 -11.01 5.20
N ALA A 4 -6.39 -11.47 4.28
CA ALA A 4 -5.97 -12.22 3.11
C ALA A 4 -4.92 -11.44 2.30
N PRO A 5 -3.83 -12.10 1.84
CA PRO A 5 -2.74 -11.42 1.15
C PRO A 5 -3.20 -10.94 -0.24
N LEU A 6 -2.76 -9.74 -0.62
CA LEU A 6 -2.97 -9.17 -1.94
C LEU A 6 -1.63 -8.72 -2.54
N THR A 7 -1.55 -8.79 -3.87
CA THR A 7 -0.49 -8.09 -4.60
C THR A 7 -0.69 -6.58 -4.53
N GLN A 8 0.39 -5.83 -4.72
CA GLN A 8 0.39 -4.37 -4.76
C GLN A 8 -0.55 -3.83 -5.86
N ARG A 9 -0.62 -4.53 -7.01
CA ARG A 9 -1.55 -4.21 -8.10
C ARG A 9 -3.01 -4.39 -7.68
N GLN A 10 -3.34 -5.46 -6.96
CA GLN A 10 -4.71 -5.70 -6.47
C GLN A 10 -5.11 -4.65 -5.43
N LEU A 11 -4.22 -4.33 -4.48
CA LEU A 11 -4.46 -3.27 -3.50
C LEU A 11 -4.69 -1.92 -4.19
N ALA A 12 -3.84 -1.55 -5.14
CA ALA A 12 -4.02 -0.33 -5.93
C ALA A 12 -5.36 -0.34 -6.68
N ALA A 13 -5.74 -1.47 -7.29
CA ALA A 13 -7.03 -1.58 -7.98
C ALA A 13 -8.22 -1.32 -7.04
N LEU A 14 -8.18 -1.83 -5.80
CA LEU A 14 -9.22 -1.57 -4.81
C LEU A 14 -9.31 -0.07 -4.46
N VAL A 15 -8.18 0.57 -4.21
CA VAL A 15 -8.12 2.01 -3.88
C VAL A 15 -8.64 2.87 -5.04
N TYR A 16 -8.18 2.60 -6.26
CA TYR A 16 -8.63 3.34 -7.45
C TYR A 16 -10.12 3.17 -7.72
N LYS A 17 -10.63 1.94 -7.58
CA LYS A 17 -12.06 1.64 -7.70
C LYS A 17 -12.87 2.47 -6.69
N GLU A 18 -12.45 2.49 -5.43
CA GLU A 18 -13.14 3.23 -4.35
C GLU A 18 -13.03 4.76 -4.52
N ALA A 19 -11.92 5.22 -5.08
CA ALA A 19 -11.71 6.63 -5.45
C ALA A 19 -12.50 7.05 -6.71
N GLY A 20 -13.12 6.11 -7.44
CA GLY A 20 -13.82 6.38 -8.69
C GLY A 20 -12.88 6.78 -9.84
N GLN A 21 -11.62 6.33 -9.82
CA GLN A 21 -10.58 6.69 -10.79
C GLN A 21 -10.12 5.48 -11.60
N PRO A 22 -9.74 5.65 -12.88
CA PRO A 22 -9.19 4.56 -13.66
C PRO A 22 -7.80 4.16 -13.13
N LEU A 23 -7.55 2.86 -13.01
CA LEU A 23 -6.27 2.34 -12.51
C LEU A 23 -5.12 2.75 -13.45
N LYS A 24 -4.23 3.61 -12.95
CA LYS A 24 -3.03 4.07 -13.66
C LYS A 24 -1.79 3.75 -12.84
N ILE A 25 -1.20 2.57 -13.06
CA ILE A 25 0.01 2.14 -12.34
C ILE A 25 1.08 1.61 -13.30
N ARG A 26 2.34 1.90 -12.99
CA ARG A 26 3.53 1.29 -13.60
C ARG A 26 4.46 0.85 -12.48
N ALA A 27 5.03 -0.34 -12.62
CA ALA A 27 6.06 -0.81 -11.70
C ALA A 27 7.42 -0.26 -12.15
N GLY A 28 8.14 0.39 -11.23
CA GLY A 28 9.54 0.72 -11.43
C GLY A 28 10.40 -0.46 -11.00
N GLY A 29 11.22 -1.00 -11.89
CA GLY A 29 12.25 -1.97 -11.49
C GLY A 29 13.35 -1.30 -10.67
N ARG A 30 14.19 -2.10 -10.00
CA ARG A 30 15.30 -1.61 -9.17
C ARG A 30 16.16 -0.55 -9.86
N LEU A 31 16.50 -0.75 -11.14
CA LEU A 31 17.28 0.21 -11.92
C LEU A 31 16.60 1.59 -12.00
N ILE A 32 15.31 1.63 -12.34
CA ILE A 32 14.54 2.87 -12.47
C ILE A 32 14.47 3.57 -11.11
N LEU A 33 14.18 2.81 -10.05
CA LEU A 33 14.08 3.35 -8.69
C LEU A 33 15.43 3.87 -8.18
N SER A 34 16.54 3.17 -8.46
CA SER A 34 17.89 3.62 -8.10
C SER A 34 18.25 4.96 -8.76
N VAL A 35 17.89 5.14 -10.04
CA VAL A 35 18.11 6.42 -10.74
C VAL A 35 17.26 7.53 -10.13
N MET A 36 15.99 7.26 -9.85
CA MET A 36 15.12 8.23 -9.18
C MET A 36 15.61 8.59 -7.78
N GLY A 37 16.19 7.64 -7.04
CA GLY A 37 16.75 7.83 -5.70
C GLY A 37 17.95 8.78 -5.65
N LEU A 38 18.64 9.02 -6.77
CA LEU A 38 19.70 10.03 -6.83
C LEU A 38 19.17 11.46 -6.66
N PHE A 39 17.90 11.68 -7.01
CA PHE A 39 17.26 13.01 -7.00
C PHE A 39 16.19 13.16 -5.91
N ASN A 40 15.74 12.06 -5.31
CA ASN A 40 14.72 12.06 -4.26
C ASN A 40 15.15 11.16 -3.09
N PRO A 41 15.50 11.74 -1.91
CA PRO A 41 15.91 10.98 -0.74
C PRO A 41 14.87 9.94 -0.29
N ASN A 42 13.58 10.25 -0.36
CA ASN A 42 12.53 9.28 0.02
C ASN A 42 12.51 8.06 -0.90
N VAL A 43 12.82 8.23 -2.19
CA VAL A 43 12.93 7.11 -3.13
C VAL A 43 14.19 6.30 -2.89
N ARG A 44 15.30 6.95 -2.48
CA ARG A 44 16.53 6.26 -2.11
C ARG A 44 16.33 5.29 -0.96
N GLU A 45 15.63 5.71 0.10
CA GLU A 45 15.29 4.84 1.23
C GLU A 45 14.46 3.62 0.79
N ILE A 46 13.53 3.80 -0.16
CA ILE A 46 12.74 2.69 -0.71
C ILE A 46 13.64 1.67 -1.43
N VAL A 47 14.70 2.12 -2.11
CA VAL A 47 15.63 1.22 -2.82
C VAL A 47 16.38 0.32 -1.83
N GLU A 48 16.73 0.83 -0.65
CA GLU A 48 17.37 0.05 0.42
C GLU A 48 16.42 -1.02 0.98
N MET A 49 15.11 -0.73 0.98
CA MET A 49 14.05 -1.63 1.46
C MET A 49 13.40 -2.49 0.36
N LEU A 50 13.92 -2.47 -0.87
CA LEU A 50 13.27 -3.16 -2.01
C LEU A 50 13.08 -4.66 -1.80
N TYR A 51 13.95 -5.29 -1.00
CA TYR A 51 13.87 -6.73 -0.70
C TYR A 51 12.52 -7.14 -0.08
N GLU A 52 11.84 -6.25 0.65
CA GLU A 52 10.51 -6.51 1.23
C GLU A 52 9.42 -6.63 0.16
N PHE A 53 9.66 -6.07 -1.03
CA PHE A 53 8.69 -6.01 -2.12
C PHE A 53 9.00 -6.97 -3.28
N GLU A 54 10.21 -7.54 -3.32
CA GLU A 54 10.65 -8.44 -4.39
C GLU A 54 10.07 -9.87 -4.27
N LYS A 55 9.60 -10.26 -3.08
CA LYS A 55 9.04 -11.60 -2.80
C LYS A 55 7.72 -11.50 -2.02
N PRO A 56 6.86 -12.54 -2.10
CA PRO A 56 5.64 -12.56 -1.29
C PRO A 56 5.94 -12.50 0.21
N PHE A 57 5.43 -11.48 0.89
CA PHE A 57 5.51 -11.32 2.34
C PHE A 57 4.16 -11.70 2.97
N VAL A 58 3.94 -13.00 3.18
CA VAL A 58 2.67 -13.54 3.70
C VAL A 58 2.81 -13.85 5.19
N LEU A 59 1.95 -13.24 6.01
CA LEU A 59 1.95 -13.42 7.46
C LEU A 59 0.85 -14.40 7.89
N ASP A 60 1.24 -15.52 8.52
CA ASP A 60 0.29 -16.37 9.23
C ASP A 60 0.00 -15.77 10.62
N SER A 61 -1.25 -15.35 10.80
CA SER A 61 -1.71 -14.78 12.07
C SER A 61 -2.49 -15.78 12.94
N SER A 62 -2.53 -17.06 12.59
CA SER A 62 -3.28 -18.12 13.29
C SER A 62 -3.02 -18.18 14.80
N LYS A 63 -1.75 -18.02 15.23
CA LYS A 63 -1.38 -17.99 16.65
C LYS A 63 -2.01 -16.79 17.39
N PHE A 64 -1.99 -15.63 16.75
CA PHE A 64 -2.56 -14.40 17.31
C PHE A 64 -4.09 -14.52 17.40
N GLU A 65 -4.74 -14.99 16.33
CA GLU A 65 -6.19 -15.17 16.32
C GLU A 65 -6.64 -16.17 17.38
N LYS A 66 -5.91 -17.28 17.56
CA LYS A 66 -6.21 -18.26 18.62
C LYS A 66 -6.01 -17.70 20.02
N ALA A 67 -4.96 -16.91 20.24
CA ALA A 67 -4.64 -16.37 21.56
C ALA A 67 -5.60 -15.25 21.99
N PHE A 68 -6.04 -14.41 21.05
CA PHE A 68 -6.77 -13.18 21.38
C PHE A 68 -8.21 -13.14 20.84
N GLY A 69 -8.64 -14.10 20.03
CA GLY A 69 -9.99 -14.14 19.45
C GLY A 69 -10.28 -13.03 18.41
N MET A 70 -9.27 -12.22 18.06
CA MET A 70 -9.43 -11.09 17.14
C MET A 70 -9.27 -11.52 15.68
N LYS A 71 -10.09 -10.92 14.81
CA LYS A 71 -10.03 -11.10 13.35
C LYS A 71 -9.53 -9.84 12.66
N ALA A 72 -8.90 -10.00 11.50
CA ALA A 72 -8.45 -8.87 10.71
C ALA A 72 -9.63 -8.16 10.04
N THR A 73 -9.61 -6.83 10.02
CA THR A 73 -10.45 -6.03 9.12
C THR A 73 -10.11 -6.39 7.68
N SER A 74 -11.12 -6.60 6.83
CA SER A 74 -10.86 -6.91 5.42
C SER A 74 -10.22 -5.70 4.72
N ILE A 75 -9.38 -5.96 3.71
CA ILE A 75 -8.75 -4.87 2.96
C ILE A 75 -9.80 -4.01 2.27
N GLU A 76 -10.88 -4.61 1.76
CA GLU A 76 -11.98 -3.88 1.14
C GLU A 76 -12.63 -2.90 2.12
N GLN A 77 -12.85 -3.32 3.38
CA GLN A 77 -13.39 -2.43 4.40
C GLN A 77 -12.40 -1.32 4.74
N ALA A 78 -11.14 -1.66 4.99
CA ALA A 78 -10.10 -0.69 5.31
C ALA A 78 -9.93 0.37 4.20
N VAL A 79 -9.97 -0.05 2.93
CA VAL A 79 -9.90 0.86 1.78
C VAL A 79 -11.12 1.79 1.72
N ARG A 80 -12.34 1.26 1.87
CA ARG A 80 -13.57 2.07 1.89
C ARG A 80 -13.51 3.16 2.96
N GLU A 81 -13.22 2.76 4.20
CA GLU A 81 -13.19 3.68 5.35
C GLU A 81 -12.08 4.73 5.20
N THR A 82 -10.91 4.33 4.74
CA THR A 82 -9.78 5.24 4.51
C THR A 82 -10.08 6.25 3.41
N VAL A 83 -10.62 5.81 2.26
CA VAL A 83 -10.98 6.71 1.17
C VAL A 83 -12.11 7.66 1.58
N ALA A 84 -13.12 7.16 2.31
CA ALA A 84 -14.19 7.99 2.85
C ALA A 84 -13.64 9.09 3.79
N TYR A 85 -12.68 8.75 4.65
CA TYR A 85 -12.02 9.72 5.52
C TYR A 85 -11.33 10.84 4.73
N PHE A 86 -10.55 10.51 3.69
CA PHE A 86 -9.87 11.53 2.86
C PHE A 86 -10.84 12.37 2.02
N LYS A 87 -11.97 11.80 1.58
CA LYS A 87 -13.04 12.57 0.92
C LYS A 87 -13.67 13.60 1.87
N ALA A 88 -13.83 13.24 3.15
CA ALA A 88 -14.36 14.13 4.18
C ALA A 88 -13.34 15.17 4.69
N HIS A 89 -12.04 14.87 4.58
CA HIS A 89 -10.94 15.72 5.06
C HIS A 89 -9.94 16.03 3.94
N PRO A 90 -10.33 16.81 2.91
CA PRO A 90 -9.43 17.18 1.83
C PRO A 90 -8.23 17.95 2.41
N LYS A 91 -7.01 17.46 2.15
CA LYS A 91 -5.79 18.23 2.48
C LYS A 91 -5.76 19.49 1.61
N SER A 92 -5.54 20.65 2.23
CA SER A 92 -5.09 21.86 1.51
C SER A 92 -3.82 21.52 0.73
N GLU A 93 -3.73 21.97 -0.52
CA GLU A 93 -2.70 21.63 -1.51
C GLU A 93 -1.33 21.29 -0.91
N ILE A 94 -0.88 20.06 -1.16
CA ILE A 94 0.53 19.70 -1.01
C ILE A 94 1.26 20.42 -2.14
N LYS A 95 1.92 21.54 -1.82
CA LYS A 95 2.93 22.13 -2.71
C LYS A 95 4.08 21.12 -2.81
N VAL A 96 4.02 20.27 -3.82
CA VAL A 96 5.16 19.44 -4.22
C VAL A 96 6.14 20.40 -4.88
N ALA A 97 7.22 20.72 -4.15
CA ALA A 97 8.40 21.40 -4.68
C ALA A 97 9.25 20.42 -5.49
#